data_AF-A0A1S9ADE8-F1
#
_entry.id   AF-A0A1S9ADE8-F1
#
_cell.length_a   1.000
_cell.length_b   1.000
_cell.length_c   1.000
_cell.angle_alpha   90.00
_cell.angle_beta   90.00
_cell.angle_gamma   90.00
#
_symmetry.space_group_name_H-M   'P 1'
#
loop_
_entity.id
_entity.type
_entity.pdbx_description
1 polymer ?
#
loop_
_entity_poly.entity_id
_entity_poly.type
_entity_poly.pdbx_seq_one_letter_code
_entity_poly.pdbx_strand_id
1 'polypeptide(L)'
;MATDYINEVQKLYVAYFSRPADPAGLSFWANQLQTNPNGYQNISAAFSTSAEYRATYGGMDNRAVVAEVYDNLFGRPAEAAGVDFWANALNNGAMTIDNVVTQIAAGAQGNDRIAYNGKVGVSTAFTNRIDTDAEKAAYSGSVANKIAIDYVANVKDLDSGARYSQPGLIDEAIAKIVGTPSGFSDFDMGMA
;
A
#
# COMPACT_ATOMS: atom_id res chain seq x y z
N MET A 1 11.91 -4.77 -18.11
CA MET A 1 11.03 -5.96 -18.08
C MET A 1 10.80 -6.47 -16.66
N ALA A 2 11.77 -7.05 -15.92
CA ALA A 2 11.52 -7.53 -14.55
C ALA A 2 11.37 -6.39 -13.51
N THR A 3 12.23 -5.37 -13.58
CA THR A 3 12.20 -4.21 -12.67
C THR A 3 10.94 -3.36 -12.86
N ASP A 4 10.42 -3.28 -14.09
CA ASP A 4 9.21 -2.52 -14.39
C ASP A 4 7.99 -3.15 -13.69
N TYR A 5 7.88 -4.49 -13.70
CA TYR A 5 6.78 -5.18 -13.01
C TYR A 5 6.82 -5.03 -11.49
N ILE A 6 8.02 -5.05 -10.90
CA ILE A 6 8.18 -4.75 -9.46
C ILE A 6 7.62 -3.36 -9.15
N ASN A 7 7.93 -2.36 -9.97
CA ASN A 7 7.43 -1.01 -9.77
C ASN A 7 5.90 -0.91 -9.92
N GLU A 8 5.32 -1.57 -10.93
CA GLU A 8 3.86 -1.60 -11.15
C GLU A 8 3.10 -2.31 -10.00
N VAL A 9 3.65 -3.38 -9.46
CA VAL A 9 3.08 -4.02 -8.26
C VAL A 9 3.19 -3.11 -7.05
N GLN A 10 4.32 -2.43 -6.86
CA GLN A 10 4.51 -1.51 -5.75
C GLN A 10 3.50 -0.35 -5.78
N LYS A 11 3.23 0.18 -6.99
CA LYS A 11 2.19 1.19 -7.23
C LYS A 11 0.83 0.73 -6.72
N LEU A 12 0.44 -0.52 -7.01
CA LEU A 12 -0.82 -1.09 -6.52
C LEU A 12 -0.85 -1.21 -4.99
N TYR A 13 0.22 -1.69 -4.36
CA TYR A 13 0.28 -1.75 -2.88
C TYR A 13 0.18 -0.37 -2.22
N VAL A 14 0.86 0.64 -2.78
CA VAL A 14 0.76 2.03 -2.28
C VAL A 14 -0.66 2.57 -2.48
N ALA A 15 -1.25 2.39 -3.66
CA ALA A 15 -2.57 2.90 -3.98
C ALA A 15 -3.68 2.29 -3.12
N TYR A 16 -3.62 0.97 -2.90
CA TYR A 16 -4.65 0.24 -2.18
C TYR A 16 -4.45 0.21 -0.67
N PHE A 17 -3.21 0.18 -0.20
CA PHE A 17 -2.93 -0.16 1.19
C PHE A 17 -1.96 0.81 1.86
N SER A 18 -1.51 1.86 1.16
CA SER A 18 -0.58 2.88 1.70
C SER A 18 0.72 2.32 2.26
N ARG A 19 1.14 1.12 1.82
CA ARG A 19 2.27 0.41 2.40
C ARG A 19 3.19 -0.19 1.35
N PRO A 20 4.43 -0.53 1.75
CA PRO A 20 5.29 -1.39 0.97
C PRO A 20 4.68 -2.79 0.76
N ALA A 21 4.93 -3.37 -0.40
CA ALA A 21 4.70 -4.79 -0.62
C ALA A 21 5.60 -5.61 0.32
N ASP A 22 5.11 -6.74 0.82
CA ASP A 22 5.99 -7.73 1.41
C ASP A 22 6.81 -8.44 0.30
N PRO A 23 8.02 -8.95 0.58
CA PRO A 23 8.87 -9.53 -0.46
C PRO A 23 8.23 -10.71 -1.22
N ALA A 24 7.44 -11.54 -0.52
CA ALA A 24 6.80 -12.71 -1.12
C ALA A 24 5.66 -12.30 -2.07
N GLY A 25 4.79 -11.40 -1.63
CA GLY A 25 3.72 -10.82 -2.42
C GLY A 25 4.24 -10.06 -3.63
N LEU A 26 5.27 -9.22 -3.45
CA LEU A 26 5.92 -8.50 -4.54
C LEU A 26 6.42 -9.44 -5.63
N SER A 27 7.16 -10.49 -5.22
CA SER A 27 7.68 -11.49 -6.16
C SER A 27 6.56 -12.25 -6.87
N PHE A 28 5.54 -12.68 -6.13
CA PHE A 28 4.39 -13.40 -6.69
C PHE A 28 3.69 -12.59 -7.78
N TRP A 29 3.31 -11.34 -7.49
CA TRP A 29 2.59 -10.50 -8.43
C TRP A 29 3.44 -10.02 -9.60
N ALA A 30 4.74 -9.75 -9.38
CA ALA A 30 5.65 -9.39 -10.46
C ALA A 30 5.80 -10.55 -11.47
N ASN A 31 5.86 -11.79 -10.99
CA ASN A 31 5.87 -12.98 -11.84
C ASN A 31 4.55 -13.14 -12.63
N GLN A 32 3.40 -12.78 -12.05
CA GLN A 32 2.12 -12.78 -12.76
C GLN A 32 2.10 -11.74 -13.91
N LEU A 33 2.65 -10.54 -13.69
CA LEU A 33 2.75 -9.54 -14.76
C LEU A 33 3.70 -9.96 -15.88
N GLN A 34 4.75 -10.73 -15.55
CA GLN A 34 5.67 -11.25 -16.55
C GLN A 34 5.00 -12.25 -17.51
N THR A 35 4.08 -13.07 -17.01
CA THR A 35 3.37 -14.08 -17.82
C THR A 35 2.08 -13.54 -18.45
N ASN A 36 1.53 -12.44 -17.91
CA ASN A 36 0.39 -11.73 -18.46
C ASN A 36 0.57 -10.22 -18.29
N PRO A 37 1.04 -9.50 -19.34
CA PRO A 37 1.21 -8.04 -19.28
C PRO A 37 -0.09 -7.25 -19.06
N ASN A 38 -1.26 -7.84 -19.35
CA ASN A 38 -2.58 -7.29 -19.00
C ASN A 38 -3.03 -7.70 -17.59
N GLY A 39 -2.12 -8.26 -16.79
CA GLY A 39 -2.39 -8.76 -15.45
C GLY A 39 -2.59 -7.65 -14.42
N TYR A 40 -2.27 -6.39 -14.73
CA TYR A 40 -2.43 -5.28 -13.79
C TYR A 40 -3.86 -5.18 -13.26
N GLN A 41 -4.84 -5.25 -14.16
CA GLN A 41 -6.27 -5.27 -13.81
C GLN A 41 -6.63 -6.50 -12.96
N ASN A 42 -6.04 -7.66 -13.25
CA ASN A 42 -6.29 -8.88 -12.47
C ASN A 42 -5.73 -8.77 -11.05
N ILE A 43 -4.56 -8.14 -10.87
CA ILE A 43 -3.99 -7.89 -9.54
C ILE A 43 -4.86 -6.92 -8.77
N SER A 44 -5.28 -5.83 -9.42
CA SER A 44 -6.17 -4.83 -8.84
C SER A 44 -7.51 -5.44 -8.38
N ALA A 45 -8.11 -6.32 -9.19
CA ALA A 45 -9.30 -7.08 -8.84
C ALA A 45 -9.06 -8.10 -7.71
N ALA A 46 -7.88 -8.74 -7.66
CA ALA A 46 -7.51 -9.61 -6.54
C ALA A 46 -7.34 -8.81 -5.24
N PHE A 47 -6.79 -7.60 -5.32
CA PHE A 47 -6.61 -6.72 -4.17
C PHE A 47 -7.97 -6.28 -3.63
N SER A 48 -8.89 -5.84 -4.49
CA SER A 48 -10.23 -5.38 -4.07
C SER A 48 -11.10 -6.46 -3.42
N THR A 49 -10.75 -7.73 -3.58
CA THR A 49 -11.45 -8.87 -2.96
C THR A 49 -10.66 -9.54 -1.83
N SER A 50 -9.46 -9.03 -1.54
CA SER A 50 -8.55 -9.57 -0.52
C SER A 50 -9.08 -9.39 0.90
N ALA A 51 -8.54 -10.19 1.83
CA ALA A 51 -8.80 -9.99 3.26
C ALA A 51 -8.30 -8.64 3.76
N GLU A 52 -7.17 -8.16 3.22
CA GLU A 52 -6.61 -6.86 3.56
C GLU A 52 -7.52 -5.72 3.13
N TYR A 53 -8.07 -5.77 1.90
CA TYR A 53 -9.05 -4.78 1.47
C TYR A 53 -10.28 -4.75 2.37
N ARG A 54 -10.82 -5.91 2.76
CA ARG A 54 -11.94 -5.95 3.71
C ARG A 54 -11.57 -5.39 5.09
N ALA A 55 -10.32 -5.58 5.54
CA ALA A 55 -9.86 -5.03 6.81
C ALA A 55 -9.69 -3.50 6.75
N THR A 56 -9.25 -2.97 5.61
CA THR A 56 -9.03 -1.53 5.41
C THR A 56 -10.34 -0.79 5.09
N TYR A 57 -11.14 -1.32 4.17
CA TYR A 57 -12.30 -0.63 3.58
C TYR A 57 -13.66 -1.22 3.99
N GLY A 58 -13.66 -2.31 4.76
CA GLY A 58 -14.90 -3.00 5.15
C GLY A 58 -15.84 -2.09 5.95
N GLY A 59 -17.09 -2.02 5.52
CA GLY A 59 -18.11 -1.19 6.17
C GLY A 59 -18.03 0.31 5.84
N MET A 60 -17.03 0.75 5.06
CA MET A 60 -16.98 2.10 4.52
C MET A 60 -17.99 2.28 3.38
N ASP A 61 -18.52 3.49 3.25
CA ASP A 61 -19.25 3.87 2.04
C ASP A 61 -18.26 4.24 0.91
N ASN A 62 -18.78 4.38 -0.31
CA ASN A 62 -17.95 4.68 -1.47
C ASN A 62 -17.24 6.05 -1.38
N ARG A 63 -17.77 7.03 -0.62
CA ARG A 63 -17.09 8.31 -0.43
C ARG A 63 -15.87 8.15 0.46
N ALA A 64 -16.01 7.42 1.56
CA ALA A 64 -14.93 7.13 2.49
C ALA A 64 -13.83 6.31 1.82
N VAL A 65 -14.19 5.28 1.02
CA VAL A 65 -13.20 4.51 0.24
C VAL A 65 -12.43 5.41 -0.72
N VAL A 66 -13.11 6.28 -1.47
CA VAL A 66 -12.42 7.20 -2.40
C VAL A 66 -11.51 8.18 -1.65
N ALA A 67 -11.98 8.75 -0.53
CA ALA A 67 -11.17 9.66 0.27
C ALA A 67 -9.88 9.00 0.77
N GLU A 68 -9.97 7.76 1.22
CA GLU A 68 -8.81 6.96 1.66
C GLU A 68 -7.84 6.67 0.51
N VAL A 69 -8.34 6.36 -0.69
CA VAL A 69 -7.50 6.16 -1.88
C VAL A 69 -6.69 7.42 -2.23
N TYR A 70 -7.29 8.61 -2.10
CA TYR A 70 -6.57 9.87 -2.29
C TYR A 70 -5.49 10.09 -1.22
N ASP A 71 -5.78 9.79 0.05
CA ASP A 71 -4.78 9.92 1.12
C ASP A 71 -3.62 8.94 0.93
N ASN A 72 -3.92 7.69 0.57
CA ASN A 72 -2.93 6.66 0.26
C ASN A 72 -1.97 7.11 -0.84
N LEU A 73 -2.52 7.61 -1.95
CA LEU A 73 -1.75 8.02 -3.12
C LEU A 73 -0.99 9.32 -2.90
N PHE A 74 -1.64 10.34 -2.34
CA PHE A 74 -1.15 11.72 -2.38
C PHE A 74 -0.82 12.32 -1.01
N GLY A 75 -1.18 11.64 0.08
CA GLY A 75 -0.92 12.13 1.45
C GLY A 75 -1.65 13.42 1.79
N ARG A 76 -2.78 13.67 1.13
CA ARG A 76 -3.66 14.82 1.34
C ARG A 76 -5.13 14.43 1.12
N PRO A 77 -6.08 15.17 1.73
CA PRO A 77 -7.49 15.02 1.41
C PRO A 77 -7.79 15.35 -0.06
N ALA A 78 -8.71 14.59 -0.63
CA ALA A 78 -9.33 14.88 -1.92
C ALA A 78 -10.25 16.10 -1.84
N GLU A 79 -10.42 16.79 -2.97
CA GLU A 79 -11.46 17.80 -3.11
C GLU A 79 -12.85 17.13 -3.09
N ALA A 80 -13.81 17.74 -2.38
CA ALA A 80 -15.16 17.17 -2.22
C ALA A 80 -15.81 16.81 -3.56
N ALA A 81 -15.73 17.69 -4.57
CA ALA A 81 -16.30 17.41 -5.89
C ALA A 81 -15.68 16.18 -6.58
N GLY A 82 -14.38 15.93 -6.37
CA GLY A 82 -13.72 14.74 -6.89
C GLY A 82 -14.22 13.47 -6.19
N VAL A 83 -14.32 13.50 -4.86
CA VAL A 83 -14.88 12.40 -4.06
C VAL A 83 -16.30 12.07 -4.53
N ASP A 84 -17.14 13.08 -4.70
CA ASP A 84 -18.53 12.93 -5.13
C ASP A 84 -18.63 12.29 -6.51
N PHE A 85 -17.78 12.70 -7.45
CA PHE A 85 -17.74 12.15 -8.80
C PHE A 85 -17.45 10.64 -8.78
N TRP A 86 -16.37 10.23 -8.12
CA TRP A 86 -15.97 8.82 -8.06
C TRP A 86 -16.96 7.98 -7.24
N ALA A 87 -17.43 8.50 -6.10
CA ALA A 87 -18.38 7.79 -5.26
C ALA A 87 -19.70 7.54 -6.00
N ASN A 88 -20.19 8.49 -6.79
CA ASN A 88 -21.39 8.31 -7.61
C ASN A 88 -21.18 7.26 -8.71
N ALA A 89 -19.99 7.21 -9.34
CA ALA A 89 -19.65 6.19 -10.32
C ALA A 89 -19.56 4.78 -9.72
N LEU A 90 -19.17 4.65 -8.44
CA LEU A 90 -19.21 3.39 -7.70
C LEU A 90 -20.65 3.04 -7.29
N ASN A 91 -21.41 4.01 -6.79
CA ASN A 91 -22.79 3.80 -6.31
C ASN A 91 -23.73 3.31 -7.43
N ASN A 92 -23.57 3.80 -8.65
CA ASN A 92 -24.40 3.43 -9.79
C ASN A 92 -23.83 2.24 -10.60
N GLY A 93 -22.68 1.68 -10.19
CA GLY A 93 -22.02 0.58 -10.87
C GLY A 93 -21.41 0.93 -12.24
N ALA A 94 -21.27 2.23 -12.57
CA ALA A 94 -20.60 2.66 -13.80
C ALA A 94 -19.10 2.37 -13.78
N MET A 95 -18.50 2.29 -12.60
CA MET A 95 -17.11 1.91 -12.39
C MET A 95 -16.98 0.94 -11.23
N THR A 96 -15.96 0.09 -11.30
CA THR A 96 -15.49 -0.72 -10.19
C THR A 96 -14.41 0.03 -9.41
N ILE A 97 -14.15 -0.40 -8.15
CA ILE A 97 -13.11 0.25 -7.34
C ILE A 97 -11.72 0.16 -7.98
N ASP A 98 -11.41 -0.95 -8.67
CA ASP A 98 -10.14 -1.09 -9.39
C ASP A 98 -9.97 -0.10 -10.53
N ASN A 99 -11.06 0.22 -11.23
CA ASN A 99 -11.05 1.25 -12.26
C ASN A 99 -10.86 2.64 -11.63
N VAL A 100 -11.52 2.92 -10.51
CA VAL A 100 -11.40 4.21 -9.81
C VAL A 100 -9.98 4.43 -9.28
N VAL A 101 -9.41 3.47 -8.56
CA VAL A 101 -8.03 3.55 -8.04
C VAL A 101 -7.03 3.79 -9.16
N THR A 102 -7.16 3.04 -10.26
CA THR A 102 -6.27 3.18 -11.44
C THR A 102 -6.38 4.56 -12.06
N GLN A 103 -7.59 5.09 -12.22
CA GLN A 103 -7.78 6.41 -12.84
C GLN A 103 -7.34 7.57 -11.93
N ILE A 104 -7.57 7.48 -10.62
CA ILE A 104 -7.06 8.47 -9.66
C ILE A 104 -5.53 8.51 -9.71
N ALA A 105 -4.87 7.34 -9.66
CA ALA A 105 -3.42 7.25 -9.74
C ALA A 105 -2.86 7.79 -11.07
N ALA A 106 -3.52 7.48 -12.19
CA ALA A 106 -3.14 7.98 -13.52
C ALA A 106 -3.33 9.50 -13.67
N GLY A 107 -4.27 10.09 -12.94
CA GLY A 107 -4.53 11.53 -12.92
C GLY A 107 -3.55 12.35 -12.07
N ALA A 108 -2.60 11.71 -11.39
CA ALA A 108 -1.65 12.40 -10.52
C ALA A 108 -0.79 13.42 -11.29
N GLN A 109 -0.77 14.66 -10.81
CA GLN A 109 -0.01 15.76 -11.41
C GLN A 109 0.60 16.67 -10.34
N GLY A 110 1.59 17.50 -10.72
CA GLY A 110 2.24 18.42 -9.79
C GLY A 110 2.74 17.72 -8.51
N ASN A 111 2.31 18.23 -7.36
CA ASN A 111 2.67 17.69 -6.04
C ASN A 111 2.12 16.28 -5.80
N ASP A 112 0.96 15.93 -6.36
CA ASP A 112 0.38 14.59 -6.20
C ASP A 112 1.27 13.53 -6.86
N ARG A 113 1.77 13.85 -8.06
CA ARG A 113 2.72 12.97 -8.76
C ARG A 113 4.04 12.83 -8.01
N ILE A 114 4.51 13.90 -7.39
CA ILE A 114 5.73 13.88 -6.57
C ILE A 114 5.51 12.98 -5.34
N ALA A 115 4.42 13.21 -4.59
CA ALA A 115 4.09 12.43 -3.40
C ALA A 115 3.94 10.95 -3.73
N TYR A 116 3.17 10.62 -4.76
CA TYR A 116 2.93 9.24 -5.16
C TYR A 116 4.22 8.53 -5.60
N ASN A 117 5.01 9.14 -6.48
CA ASN A 117 6.28 8.56 -6.91
C ASN A 117 7.27 8.42 -5.75
N GLY A 118 7.29 9.38 -4.83
CA GLY A 118 8.10 9.31 -3.61
C GLY A 118 7.69 8.13 -2.73
N LYS A 119 6.39 7.97 -2.48
CA LYS A 119 5.84 6.83 -1.70
C LYS A 119 6.20 5.50 -2.35
N VAL A 120 6.07 5.39 -3.68
CA VAL A 120 6.46 4.19 -4.43
C VAL A 120 7.96 3.92 -4.31
N GLY A 121 8.81 4.94 -4.48
CA GLY A 121 10.27 4.81 -4.36
C GLY A 121 10.71 4.37 -2.97
N VAL A 122 10.18 5.03 -1.92
CA VAL A 122 10.41 4.65 -0.52
C VAL A 122 9.93 3.23 -0.25
N SER A 123 8.76 2.87 -0.78
CA SER A 123 8.20 1.53 -0.59
C SER A 123 9.02 0.44 -1.27
N THR A 124 9.54 0.69 -2.48
CA THR A 124 10.47 -0.23 -3.14
C THR A 124 11.77 -0.38 -2.35
N ALA A 125 12.33 0.73 -1.86
CA ALA A 125 13.53 0.69 -1.02
C ALA A 125 13.27 -0.08 0.29
N PHE A 126 12.10 0.11 0.89
CA PHE A 126 11.67 -0.61 2.09
C PHE A 126 11.63 -2.12 1.84
N THR A 127 10.88 -2.55 0.83
CA THR A 127 10.75 -3.99 0.51
C THR A 127 12.09 -4.64 0.20
N ASN A 128 13.00 -3.93 -0.50
CA ASN A 128 14.34 -4.44 -0.81
C ASN A 128 15.24 -4.65 0.42
N ARG A 129 14.94 -3.99 1.54
CA ARG A 129 15.71 -4.12 2.80
C ARG A 129 15.15 -5.17 3.75
N ILE A 130 14.02 -5.79 3.43
CA ILE A 130 13.48 -6.95 4.15
C ILE A 130 14.16 -8.20 3.57
N ASP A 131 15.40 -8.46 4.01
CA ASP A 131 16.29 -9.43 3.37
C ASP A 131 16.57 -10.67 4.23
N THR A 132 16.40 -10.58 5.55
CA THR A 132 16.54 -11.71 6.47
C THR A 132 15.24 -12.52 6.60
N ASP A 133 15.36 -13.78 6.99
CA ASP A 133 14.18 -14.65 7.20
C ASP A 133 13.33 -14.17 8.38
N ALA A 134 13.96 -13.57 9.40
CA ALA A 134 13.27 -12.99 10.54
C ALA A 134 12.40 -11.78 10.12
N GLU A 135 12.94 -10.88 9.29
CA GLU A 135 12.20 -9.72 8.79
C GLU A 135 11.06 -10.13 7.86
N LYS A 136 11.31 -11.08 6.95
CA LYS A 136 10.28 -11.63 6.06
C LYS A 136 9.14 -12.26 6.85
N ALA A 137 9.44 -13.04 7.88
CA ALA A 137 8.44 -13.64 8.74
C ALA A 137 7.67 -12.59 9.57
N ALA A 138 8.36 -11.57 10.04
CA ALA A 138 7.78 -10.51 10.86
C ALA A 138 6.87 -9.56 10.07
N TYR A 139 7.10 -9.38 8.77
CA TYR A 139 6.23 -8.52 7.95
C TYR A 139 4.91 -9.21 7.57
N SER A 140 4.10 -9.49 8.58
CA SER A 140 2.78 -10.11 8.42
C SER A 140 1.77 -9.56 9.44
N GLY A 141 0.50 -9.49 9.04
CA GLY A 141 -0.59 -9.05 9.90
C GLY A 141 -0.72 -7.53 10.05
N SER A 142 -1.79 -7.11 10.74
CA SER A 142 -2.22 -5.71 10.81
C SER A 142 -1.22 -4.79 11.52
N VAL A 143 -0.49 -5.29 12.52
CA VAL A 143 0.45 -4.45 13.29
C VAL A 143 1.68 -4.10 12.44
N ALA A 144 2.27 -5.10 11.76
CA ALA A 144 3.37 -4.86 10.83
C ALA A 144 2.94 -3.96 9.67
N ASN A 145 1.76 -4.20 9.11
CA ASN A 145 1.18 -3.35 8.07
C ASN A 145 1.04 -1.91 8.57
N LYS A 146 0.52 -1.69 9.77
CA LYS A 146 0.38 -0.34 10.34
C LYS A 146 1.72 0.39 10.47
N ILE A 147 2.78 -0.27 10.94
CA ILE A 147 4.11 0.34 11.03
C ILE A 147 4.59 0.81 9.65
N ALA A 148 4.40 -0.03 8.64
CA ALA A 148 4.81 0.27 7.28
C ALA A 148 3.96 1.37 6.63
N ILE A 149 2.64 1.40 6.91
CA ILE A 149 1.72 2.49 6.53
C ILE A 149 2.17 3.81 7.14
N ASP A 150 2.38 3.84 8.46
CA ASP A 150 2.79 5.03 9.18
C ASP A 150 4.15 5.55 8.67
N TYR A 151 5.05 4.65 8.27
CA TYR A 151 6.33 5.02 7.66
C TYR A 151 6.14 5.74 6.33
N VAL A 152 5.39 5.14 5.39
CA VAL A 152 5.14 5.69 4.04
C VAL A 152 4.25 6.94 4.07
N ALA A 153 3.42 7.13 5.10
CA ALA A 153 2.61 8.32 5.31
C ALA A 153 3.44 9.61 5.48
N ASN A 154 4.72 9.49 5.87
CA ASN A 154 5.60 10.65 6.00
C ASN A 154 6.09 11.21 4.66
N VAL A 155 5.89 10.49 3.55
CA VAL A 155 6.36 10.89 2.22
C VAL A 155 5.29 11.75 1.53
N LYS A 156 5.57 13.04 1.37
CA LYS A 156 4.63 14.05 0.86
C LYS A 156 5.20 14.89 -0.28
N ASP A 157 6.52 14.93 -0.41
CA ASP A 157 7.26 15.74 -1.37
C ASP A 157 8.63 15.11 -1.66
N LEU A 158 9.46 15.82 -2.44
CA LEU A 158 10.81 15.34 -2.79
C LEU A 158 11.73 15.24 -1.57
N ASP A 159 11.65 16.18 -0.63
CA ASP A 159 12.54 16.25 0.53
C ASP A 159 12.26 15.12 1.51
N SER A 160 10.97 14.92 1.84
CA SER A 160 10.51 13.79 2.63
C SER A 160 10.77 12.45 1.93
N GLY A 161 10.56 12.37 0.61
CA GLY A 161 10.92 11.18 -0.17
C GLY A 161 12.41 10.84 -0.06
N ALA A 162 13.29 11.83 -0.21
CA ALA A 162 14.74 11.64 -0.07
C ALA A 162 15.15 11.24 1.36
N ARG A 163 14.50 11.82 2.38
CA ARG A 163 14.72 11.47 3.78
C ARG A 163 14.29 10.04 4.10
N TYR A 164 13.07 9.66 3.78
CA TYR A 164 12.53 8.33 4.13
C TYR A 164 13.03 7.21 3.19
N SER A 165 13.78 7.54 2.15
CA SER A 165 14.55 6.56 1.35
C SER A 165 15.91 6.22 1.96
N GLN A 166 16.33 6.88 3.05
CA GLN A 166 17.63 6.62 3.67
C GLN A 166 17.65 5.21 4.31
N PRO A 167 18.67 4.38 4.03
CA PRO A 167 18.76 3.01 4.53
C PRO A 167 18.55 2.87 6.04
N GLY A 168 19.19 3.74 6.84
CA GLY A 168 19.09 3.66 8.30
C GLY A 168 17.69 3.92 8.84
N LEU A 169 16.93 4.84 8.23
CA LEU A 169 15.53 5.09 8.64
C LEU A 169 14.62 3.93 8.26
N ILE A 170 14.88 3.28 7.12
CA ILE A 170 14.15 2.08 6.72
C ILE A 170 14.46 0.93 7.68
N ASP A 171 15.73 0.73 8.03
CA ASP A 171 16.15 -0.32 8.98
C ASP A 171 15.51 -0.13 10.35
N GLU A 172 15.44 1.11 10.85
CA GLU A 172 14.76 1.42 12.11
C GLU A 172 13.26 1.07 12.06
N ALA A 173 12.61 1.26 10.92
CA ALA A 173 11.21 0.91 10.74
C ALA A 173 11.01 -0.61 10.63
N ILE A 174 11.89 -1.32 9.90
CA ILE A 174 11.88 -2.78 9.82
C ILE A 174 12.18 -3.40 11.19
N ALA A 175 13.11 -2.84 11.97
CA ALA A 175 13.40 -3.31 13.32
C ALA A 175 12.17 -3.22 14.25
N LYS A 176 11.30 -2.21 14.07
CA LYS A 176 10.01 -2.14 14.80
C LYS A 176 9.04 -3.25 14.39
N ILE A 177 9.04 -3.64 13.12
CA ILE A 177 8.25 -4.79 12.61
C ILE A 177 8.79 -6.10 13.20
N VAL A 178 10.11 -6.28 13.30
CA VAL A 178 10.69 -7.48 13.93
C VAL A 178 10.45 -7.50 15.44
N GLY A 179 10.49 -6.33 16.10
CA GLY A 179 10.28 -6.18 17.54
C GLY A 179 8.83 -6.36 18.01
N THR A 180 7.86 -6.48 17.11
CA THR A 180 6.49 -6.84 17.48
C THR A 180 6.44 -8.29 17.96
N PRO A 181 5.96 -8.57 19.19
CA PRO A 181 5.86 -9.94 19.69
C PRO A 181 5.02 -10.80 18.75
N SER A 182 5.61 -11.88 18.24
CA SER A 182 4.94 -12.89 17.43
C SER A 182 4.00 -13.73 18.31
N GLY A 183 2.82 -13.18 18.59
CA GLY A 183 1.71 -13.90 19.21
C GLY A 183 1.42 -13.47 20.64
N PHE A 184 0.31 -12.76 20.82
CA PHE A 184 -0.52 -13.03 21.99
C PHE A 184 -1.22 -14.36 21.72
N SER A 185 -0.62 -15.47 22.15
CA SER A 185 -1.42 -16.62 22.55
C SER A 185 -2.04 -16.25 23.90
N ASP A 186 -3.37 -16.11 23.95
CA ASP A 186 -4.16 -16.15 25.18
C ASP A 186 -3.92 -17.47 25.91
N PHE A 187 -2.79 -17.60 26.60
CA PHE A 187 -2.47 -18.69 27.54
C PHE A 187 -1.34 -18.22 28.45
N ASP A 188 -1.66 -17.43 29.46
CA ASP A 188 -1.31 -17.73 30.86
C ASP A 188 -1.80 -16.61 31.80
N MET A 189 -3.06 -16.69 32.20
CA MET A 189 -3.48 -16.17 33.51
C MET A 189 -4.01 -17.35 34.33
N GLY A 190 -3.14 -18.33 34.54
CA GLY A 190 -3.26 -19.30 35.60
C GLY A 190 -2.24 -19.02 36.69
N MET A 191 -2.73 -18.63 37.87
CA MET A 191 -2.09 -18.73 39.19
C MET A 191 -1.30 -17.51 39.69
N ALA A 192 -1.98 -16.69 40.49
CA ALA A 192 -1.66 -16.49 41.90
C ALA A 192 -2.93 -16.07 42.67
#